data_AF-A0A941ZAE4-F1
#
_entry.id   AF-A0A941ZAE4-F1
#
_cell.length_a   1.000
_cell.length_b   1.000
_cell.length_c   1.000
_cell.angle_alpha   90.00
_cell.angle_beta   90.00
_cell.angle_gamma   90.00
#
_symmetry.space_group_name_H-M   'P 1'
#
loop_
_entity.id
_entity.type
_entity.pdbx_description
1 polymer ?
#
loop_
_entity_poly.entity_id
_entity_poly.type
_entity_poly.pdbx_seq_one_letter_code
_entity_poly.pdbx_strand_id
1 'polypeptide(L)'
;MENKFFSDIKEMVMAILIAIALLSTLLCFIQYLISKRHFNETCEVFKDKFKKLPTQVMIYQHSGFFFSFMRDSFFIIALLAKEKSFYTRDMNVDEIKFIKSLPSKKTQWIKIKVIVTLFSFISYLTALIYYLMVMRS
;
A
#
# COMPACT_ATOMS: atom_id res chain seq x y z
N MET A 1 5.09 11.96 -43.13
CA MET A 1 5.02 13.16 -42.26
C MET A 1 4.11 12.82 -41.10
N GLU A 2 4.66 12.57 -39.92
CA GLU A 2 3.83 12.45 -38.73
C GLU A 2 3.16 13.81 -38.48
N ASN A 3 1.84 13.81 -38.28
CA ASN A 3 1.11 15.05 -38.08
C ASN A 3 1.57 15.66 -36.74
N LYS A 4 2.23 16.82 -36.80
CA LYS A 4 2.78 17.52 -35.62
C LYS A 4 1.75 17.64 -34.49
N PHE A 5 0.50 17.90 -34.84
CA PHE A 5 -0.62 17.96 -33.90
C PHE A 5 -0.84 16.65 -33.12
N PHE A 6 -0.67 15.50 -33.77
CA PHE A 6 -0.82 14.19 -33.13
C PHE A 6 0.35 13.88 -32.19
N SER A 7 1.57 14.32 -32.52
CA SER A 7 2.74 14.23 -31.63
C SER A 7 2.53 15.05 -30.36
N ASP A 8 2.09 16.30 -30.51
CA ASP A 8 1.87 17.22 -29.39
C ASP A 8 0.82 16.66 -28.39
N ILE A 9 -0.24 16.01 -28.90
CA ILE A 9 -1.25 15.37 -28.05
C ILE A 9 -0.67 14.19 -27.27
N LYS A 10 0.13 13.31 -27.91
CA LYS A 10 0.73 12.15 -27.23
C LYS A 10 1.62 12.59 -26.08
N GLU A 11 2.46 13.58 -26.33
CA GLU A 11 3.39 14.16 -25.35
C GLU A 11 2.63 14.80 -24.18
N MET A 12 1.57 15.56 -24.47
CA MET A 12 0.72 16.17 -23.43
C MET A 12 0.05 15.11 -22.54
N VAL A 13 -0.51 14.05 -23.14
CA VAL A 13 -1.12 12.94 -22.37
C VAL A 13 -0.08 12.24 -21.51
N MET A 14 1.12 11.98 -22.05
CA MET A 14 2.22 11.39 -21.28
C MET A 14 2.62 12.28 -20.10
N ALA A 15 2.75 13.60 -20.30
CA ALA A 15 3.07 14.54 -19.25
C ALA A 15 2.02 14.53 -18.13
N ILE A 16 0.73 14.47 -18.47
CA ILE A 16 -0.37 14.35 -17.51
C ILE A 16 -0.25 13.03 -16.72
N LEU A 17 -0.02 11.91 -17.39
CA LEU A 17 0.12 10.61 -16.71
C LEU A 17 1.31 10.56 -15.76
N ILE A 18 2.44 11.16 -16.14
CA ILE A 18 3.62 11.31 -15.27
C ILE A 18 3.28 12.18 -14.06
N ALA A 19 2.61 13.31 -14.27
CA ALA A 19 2.20 14.20 -13.18
C ALA A 19 1.30 13.47 -12.17
N ILE A 20 0.33 12.68 -12.65
CA ILE A 20 -0.54 11.86 -11.79
C ILE A 20 0.29 10.82 -11.02
N ALA A 21 1.24 10.14 -11.67
CA ALA A 21 2.10 9.15 -11.01
C ALA A 21 2.96 9.80 -9.90
N LEU A 22 3.54 10.98 -10.16
CA LEU A 22 4.30 11.74 -9.17
C LEU A 22 3.42 12.19 -8.00
N LEU A 23 2.22 12.72 -8.27
CA LEU A 23 1.25 13.08 -7.23
C LEU A 23 0.83 11.87 -6.40
N SER A 24 0.62 10.71 -7.02
CA SER A 24 0.29 9.46 -6.32
C SER A 24 1.42 9.01 -5.38
N THR A 25 2.67 9.25 -5.77
CA THR A 25 3.86 8.97 -4.94
C THR A 25 3.91 9.86 -3.72
N LEU A 26 3.64 11.15 -3.90
CA LEU A 26 3.53 12.10 -2.80
C LEU A 26 2.42 11.67 -1.83
N LEU A 27 1.26 11.23 -2.34
CA LEU A 27 0.17 10.70 -1.52
C LEU A 27 0.59 9.46 -0.73
N CYS A 28 1.29 8.51 -1.36
CA CYS A 28 1.87 7.35 -0.66
C CYS A 28 2.84 7.78 0.44
N PHE A 29 3.68 8.79 0.21
CA PHE A 29 4.63 9.28 1.20
C PHE A 29 3.92 9.92 2.40
N ILE A 30 2.91 10.76 2.17
CA ILE A 30 2.07 11.34 3.23
C ILE A 30 1.37 10.21 4.02
N GLN A 31 0.80 9.25 3.32
CA GLN A 31 0.16 8.08 3.91
C GLN A 31 1.15 7.26 4.76
N TYR A 32 2.40 7.13 4.35
CA TYR A 32 3.45 6.47 5.12
C TYR A 32 3.70 7.16 6.47
N LEU A 33 3.81 8.49 6.47
CA LEU A 33 4.03 9.26 7.70
C LEU A 33 2.89 9.06 8.69
N ILE A 34 1.64 9.12 8.20
CA ILE A 34 0.44 8.92 9.02
C ILE A 34 0.35 7.47 9.54
N SER A 35 0.52 6.49 8.65
CA SER A 35 0.41 5.07 9.02
C SER A 35 1.50 4.61 9.97
N LYS A 36 2.69 5.22 9.96
CA LYS A 36 3.77 4.86 10.88
C LYS A 36 3.35 5.02 12.35
N ARG A 37 2.61 6.09 12.67
CA ARG A 37 2.09 6.31 14.02
C ARG A 37 1.06 5.25 14.40
N HIS A 38 0.06 5.04 13.56
CA HIS A 38 -0.99 4.06 13.83
C HIS A 38 -0.48 2.61 13.86
N PHE A 39 0.55 2.30 13.07
CA PHE A 39 1.24 1.02 13.10
C PHE A 39 1.87 0.78 14.48
N ASN A 40 2.58 1.77 15.04
CA ASN A 40 3.17 1.66 16.38
C ASN A 40 2.09 1.46 17.45
N GLU A 41 1.01 2.25 17.40
CA GLU A 41 -0.13 2.10 18.32
C GLU A 41 -0.77 0.69 18.22
N THR A 42 -0.87 0.15 17.01
CA THR A 42 -1.41 -1.20 16.78
C THR A 42 -0.44 -2.27 17.32
N CYS A 43 0.87 -2.07 17.15
CA CYS A 43 1.89 -2.95 17.71
C CYS A 43 1.87 -2.98 19.24
N GLU A 44 1.69 -1.83 19.90
CA GLU A 44 1.58 -1.76 21.35
C GLU A 44 0.37 -2.53 21.87
N VAL A 45 -0.80 -2.32 21.25
CA VAL A 45 -2.04 -3.03 21.58
C VAL A 45 -1.90 -4.54 21.35
N PHE A 46 -1.22 -4.95 20.27
CA PHE A 46 -0.95 -6.36 19.99
C PHE A 46 0.01 -6.97 21.01
N LYS A 47 1.10 -6.25 21.33
CA LYS A 47 2.11 -6.67 22.30
C LYS A 47 1.52 -6.77 23.71
N ASP A 48 0.60 -5.90 24.09
CA ASP A 48 -0.06 -6.01 25.38
C ASP A 48 -0.87 -7.31 25.50
N LYS A 49 -1.59 -7.68 24.43
CA LYS A 49 -2.42 -8.90 24.39
C LYS A 49 -1.60 -10.19 24.32
N PHE A 50 -0.60 -10.26 23.44
CA PHE A 50 0.12 -11.50 23.13
C PHE A 50 1.52 -11.58 23.72
N LYS A 51 1.99 -10.51 24.38
CA LYS A 51 3.34 -10.35 24.95
C LYS A 51 4.50 -10.53 23.94
N LYS A 52 4.19 -10.60 22.65
CA LYS A 52 5.13 -10.71 21.53
C LYS A 52 4.63 -9.93 20.31
N LEU A 53 5.53 -9.65 19.37
CA LEU A 53 5.18 -9.19 18.03
C LEU A 53 5.42 -10.31 17.01
N PRO A 54 4.68 -10.33 15.89
CA PRO A 54 4.95 -11.26 14.80
C PRO A 54 6.34 -11.02 14.21
N THR A 55 7.03 -12.08 13.78
CA THR A 55 8.39 -11.99 13.24
C THR A 55 8.51 -11.03 12.06
N GLN A 56 7.53 -11.06 11.14
CA GLN A 56 7.50 -10.15 9.99
C GLN A 56 7.42 -8.67 10.43
N VAL A 57 6.61 -8.39 11.45
CA VAL A 57 6.46 -7.05 12.02
C VAL A 57 7.78 -6.60 12.62
N MET A 58 8.48 -7.46 13.36
CA MET A 58 9.78 -7.15 13.98
C MET A 58 10.87 -6.84 12.93
N ILE A 59 10.95 -7.63 11.85
CA ILE A 59 11.95 -7.44 10.79
C ILE A 59 11.81 -6.07 10.13
N TYR A 60 10.58 -5.63 9.86
CA TYR A 60 10.31 -4.42 9.11
C TYR A 60 9.91 -3.23 9.97
N GLN A 61 9.93 -3.34 11.30
CA GLN A 61 9.45 -2.32 12.24
C GLN A 61 10.14 -0.97 12.02
N HIS A 62 11.47 -0.97 11.83
CA HIS A 62 12.29 0.22 11.63
C HIS A 62 12.50 0.56 10.15
N SER A 63 11.74 -0.08 9.27
CA SER A 63 11.94 0.08 7.84
C SER A 63 11.48 1.45 7.32
N GLY A 64 12.17 1.91 6.27
CA GLY A 64 11.87 3.17 5.59
C GLY A 64 10.60 3.09 4.74
N PHE A 65 10.36 4.17 3.99
CA PHE A 65 9.20 4.31 3.10
C PHE A 65 9.00 3.11 2.15
N PHE A 66 10.07 2.69 1.46
CA PHE A 66 10.04 1.61 0.46
C PHE A 66 9.53 0.26 1.00
N PHE A 67 9.85 -0.05 2.25
CA PHE A 67 9.45 -1.32 2.89
C PHE A 67 8.22 -1.16 3.78
N SER A 68 7.55 -0.01 3.74
CA SER A 68 6.40 0.26 4.61
C SER A 68 5.22 -0.67 4.34
N PHE A 69 5.07 -1.21 3.13
CA PHE A 69 4.03 -2.21 2.84
C PHE A 69 4.39 -3.56 3.49
N MET A 70 5.66 -3.97 3.44
CA MET A 70 6.14 -5.18 4.13
C MET A 70 5.99 -5.06 5.64
N ARG A 71 6.31 -3.89 6.22
CA ARG A 71 6.06 -3.56 7.63
C ARG A 71 4.61 -3.81 8.04
N ASP A 72 3.67 -3.33 7.24
CA ASP A 72 2.24 -3.35 7.58
C ASP A 72 1.53 -4.63 7.12
N SER A 73 2.21 -5.49 6.33
CA SER A 73 1.64 -6.64 5.64
C SER A 73 0.92 -7.61 6.56
N PHE A 74 1.49 -7.93 7.72
CA PHE A 74 0.85 -8.79 8.71
C PHE A 74 -0.54 -8.28 9.11
N PHE A 75 -0.66 -6.99 9.43
CA PHE A 75 -1.92 -6.38 9.83
C PHE A 75 -2.90 -6.23 8.65
N ILE A 76 -2.38 -5.93 7.45
CA ILE A 76 -3.17 -5.89 6.22
C ILE A 76 -3.80 -7.25 5.95
N ILE A 77 -3.00 -8.31 5.96
CA ILE A 77 -3.44 -9.68 5.69
C ILE A 77 -4.42 -10.14 6.78
N ALA A 78 -4.08 -9.96 8.06
CA ALA A 78 -4.94 -10.32 9.18
C ALA A 78 -6.33 -9.67 9.07
N LEU A 79 -6.40 -8.40 8.65
CA LEU A 79 -7.65 -7.66 8.59
C LEU A 79 -8.47 -7.99 7.33
N LEU A 80 -7.83 -8.07 6.16
CA LEU A 80 -8.52 -8.16 4.86
C LEU A 80 -8.72 -9.59 4.36
N ALA A 81 -7.86 -10.53 4.72
CA ALA A 81 -7.97 -11.90 4.25
C ALA A 81 -9.03 -12.69 5.03
N LYS A 82 -9.63 -13.69 4.37
CA LYS A 82 -10.50 -14.67 5.04
C LYS A 82 -9.68 -15.50 6.02
N GLU A 83 -10.31 -15.95 7.10
CA GLU A 83 -9.69 -16.93 8.00
C GLU A 83 -9.43 -18.24 7.24
N LYS A 84 -8.32 -18.92 7.53
CA LYS A 84 -7.89 -20.17 6.87
C LYS A 84 -7.77 -20.07 5.34
N SER A 85 -7.59 -18.87 4.80
CA SER A 85 -7.24 -18.67 3.40
C SER A 85 -5.76 -18.99 3.17
N PHE A 86 -5.35 -19.10 1.91
CA PHE A 86 -3.93 -19.29 1.55
C PHE A 86 -3.01 -18.28 2.25
N TYR A 87 -3.42 -17.01 2.33
CA TYR A 87 -2.65 -15.92 2.94
C TYR A 87 -2.62 -15.93 4.46
N THR A 88 -3.55 -16.63 5.11
CA THR A 88 -3.68 -16.69 6.58
C THR A 88 -3.40 -18.08 7.16
N ARG A 89 -2.99 -19.04 6.32
CA ARG A 89 -2.77 -20.44 6.73
C ARG A 89 -1.67 -20.58 7.78
N ASP A 90 -0.63 -19.75 7.67
CA ASP A 90 0.57 -19.78 8.51
C ASP A 90 0.47 -18.78 9.69
N MET A 91 -0.67 -18.07 9.80
CA MET A 91 -0.92 -17.10 10.85
C MET A 91 -1.74 -17.74 11.97
N ASN A 92 -1.49 -17.34 13.21
CA ASN A 92 -2.28 -17.81 14.35
C ASN A 92 -3.72 -17.27 14.26
N VAL A 93 -4.70 -18.16 14.38
CA VAL A 93 -6.13 -17.83 14.31
C VAL A 93 -6.54 -16.82 15.39
N ASP A 94 -5.97 -16.91 16.59
CA ASP A 94 -6.28 -15.98 17.69
C ASP A 94 -5.76 -14.57 17.42
N GLU A 95 -4.58 -14.47 16.79
CA GLU A 95 -3.98 -13.20 16.38
C GLU A 95 -4.82 -12.54 15.27
N ILE A 96 -5.32 -13.32 14.31
CA ILE A 96 -6.24 -12.84 13.26
C ILE A 96 -7.54 -12.33 13.88
N LYS A 97 -8.18 -13.14 14.75
CA LYS A 97 -9.44 -12.77 15.41
C LYS A 97 -9.28 -11.50 16.24
N PHE A 98 -8.17 -11.36 16.95
CA PHE A 98 -7.86 -10.15 17.69
C PHE A 98 -7.81 -8.92 16.79
N ILE A 99 -7.06 -8.97 15.68
CA ILE A 99 -6.96 -7.83 14.74
C ILE A 99 -8.32 -7.49 14.13
N LYS A 100 -9.12 -8.51 13.78
CA LYS A 100 -10.47 -8.30 13.26
C LYS A 100 -11.45 -7.74 14.29
N SER A 101 -11.22 -8.01 15.58
CA SER A 101 -12.03 -7.47 16.68
C SER A 101 -11.70 -6.01 17.03
N LEU A 102 -10.60 -5.44 16.51
CA LEU A 102 -10.23 -4.06 16.79
C LEU A 102 -11.27 -3.07 16.24
N PRO A 103 -11.52 -1.96 16.95
CA PRO A 103 -12.44 -0.92 16.48
C PRO A 103 -12.06 -0.43 15.08
N SER A 104 -13.06 -0.20 14.22
CA SER A 104 -12.86 0.26 12.85
C SER A 104 -12.01 1.53 12.77
N LYS A 105 -12.16 2.44 13.73
CA LYS A 105 -11.35 3.67 13.85
C LYS A 105 -9.85 3.38 13.99
N LYS A 106 -9.46 2.28 14.65
CA LYS A 106 -8.05 1.87 14.82
C LYS A 106 -7.51 1.11 13.61
N THR A 107 -8.36 0.54 12.77
CA THR A 107 -7.96 -0.26 11.59
C THR A 107 -8.17 0.46 10.26
N GLN A 108 -8.82 1.63 10.27
CA GLN A 108 -9.13 2.41 9.06
C GLN A 108 -7.88 2.81 8.27
N TRP A 109 -6.78 3.13 8.95
CA TRP A 109 -5.52 3.46 8.30
C TRP A 109 -4.99 2.33 7.40
N ILE A 110 -5.26 1.07 7.73
CA ILE A 110 -4.87 -0.11 6.96
C ILE A 110 -5.62 -0.12 5.63
N LYS A 111 -6.94 0.12 5.67
CA LYS A 111 -7.77 0.18 4.47
C LYS A 111 -7.38 1.34 3.57
N ILE A 112 -7.17 2.54 4.16
CA ILE A 112 -6.71 3.72 3.42
C ILE A 112 -5.36 3.44 2.77
N LYS A 113 -4.42 2.82 3.48
CA LYS A 113 -3.11 2.45 2.94
C LYS A 113 -3.24 1.62 1.67
N VAL A 114 -4.04 0.56 1.74
CA VAL A 114 -4.24 -0.37 0.62
C VAL A 114 -4.85 0.34 -0.57
N ILE A 115 -5.89 1.16 -0.37
CA ILE A 115 -6.54 1.92 -1.46
C ILE A 115 -5.55 2.89 -2.12
N VAL A 116 -4.81 3.68 -1.34
CA VAL A 116 -3.84 4.65 -1.86
C VAL A 116 -2.70 3.93 -2.62
N THR A 117 -2.23 2.80 -2.09
CA THR A 117 -1.17 2.01 -2.74
C THR A 117 -1.66 1.40 -4.06
N LEU A 118 -2.88 0.86 -4.10
CA LEU A 118 -3.49 0.32 -5.32
C LEU A 118 -3.72 1.41 -6.37
N PHE A 119 -4.24 2.57 -5.97
CA PHE A 119 -4.41 3.71 -6.87
C PHE A 119 -3.08 4.14 -7.49
N SER A 120 -2.04 4.25 -6.66
CA SER A 120 -0.70 4.61 -7.13
C SER A 120 -0.15 3.56 -8.09
N PHE A 121 -0.29 2.27 -7.78
CA PHE A 121 0.11 1.18 -8.66
C PHE A 121 -0.59 1.24 -10.04
N ILE A 122 -1.90 1.50 -10.06
CA ILE A 122 -2.67 1.65 -11.30
C ILE A 122 -2.21 2.87 -12.11
N SER A 123 -1.92 3.99 -11.43
CA SER A 123 -1.39 5.19 -12.09
C SER A 123 -0.05 4.90 -12.77
N TYR A 124 0.86 4.22 -12.09
CA TYR A 124 2.15 3.80 -12.65
C TYR A 124 1.98 2.85 -13.83
N LEU A 125 1.11 1.85 -13.70
CA LEU A 125 0.87 0.86 -14.73
C LEU A 125 0.28 1.50 -15.99
N THR A 126 -0.68 2.42 -15.83
CA THR A 126 -1.28 3.17 -16.94
C THR A 126 -0.25 4.01 -17.68
N ALA A 127 0.60 4.74 -16.94
CA ALA A 127 1.68 5.53 -17.52
C ALA A 127 2.68 4.67 -18.30
N LEU A 128 3.06 3.51 -17.74
CA LEU A 128 3.98 2.57 -18.39
C LEU A 128 3.39 1.96 -19.66
N ILE A 129 2.14 1.50 -19.61
CA ILE A 129 1.44 0.92 -20.77
C ILE A 129 1.33 1.96 -21.88
N TYR A 130 0.93 3.20 -21.54
CA TYR A 130 0.85 4.29 -22.50
C TYR A 130 2.19 4.57 -23.17
N TYR A 131 3.27 4.65 -22.38
CA TYR A 131 4.62 4.83 -22.91
C TYR A 131 5.00 3.71 -23.89
N LEU A 132 4.79 2.44 -23.50
CA LEU A 132 5.17 1.30 -24.33
C LEU A 132 4.35 1.18 -25.61
N MET A 133 3.04 1.46 -25.56
CA MET A 133 2.14 1.28 -26.69
C MET A 133 2.06 2.49 -27.63
N VAL A 134 2.28 3.71 -27.13
CA VAL A 134 1.99 4.94 -27.88
C VAL A 134 3.23 5.79 -28.13
N MET A 135 4.15 5.88 -27.17
CA MET A 135 5.36 6.72 -27.28
C MET A 135 6.55 5.97 -27.88
N ARG A 136 6.69 4.68 -27.53
CA ARG A 136 7.80 3.83 -27.99
C ARG A 136 7.50 3.15 -29.34
N SER A 137 6.23 2.87 -29.62
CA SER A 137 5.77 2.27 -30.88
C SER A 137 5.74 3.28 -32.01
#